data_AF-A0A2G8LFU2-F1
#
_entry.id   AF-A0A2G8LFU2-F1
#
_cell.length_a   1.000
_cell.length_b   1.000
_cell.length_c   1.000
_cell.angle_alpha   90.00
_cell.angle_beta   90.00
_cell.angle_gamma   90.00
#
_symmetry.space_group_name_H-M   'P 1'
#
loop_
_entity.id
_entity.type
_entity.pdbx_description
1 polymer ?
#
loop_
_entity_poly.entity_id
_entity_poly.type
_entity_poly.pdbx_seq_one_letter_code
_entity_poly.pdbx_strand_id
1 'polypeptide(L)'
;MRFDNLVYSDEIADPTSPFFSANISVVQEGIASSLLESADIEDITDVIVQRSGGFVVEALVTLAMAATVEEAKNTLVEYLLGSIGNNITIDNQSVSFQSTSFCAAQGLNNTLAGQLTFLKSEISQTAQSVELCPGYTTTGGSPRATRMCTGNFVSPSVWQDPVLNNCFDGEESEEDTDILETLVETLENNPVTADNVTQVSRDVADVTGTVDLDGGDLDHVAELLKIITNVNSSSPEVTSNTVEIVDNVLDLEENAYEESVSVEAPSRILQALENQLTNLHQGGDDVNFTDVRGFVGAIAFTADKEYFHLR
;
A
#
# COMPACT_ATOMS: atom_id res chain seq x y z
N MET A 1 38.41 -2.18 -8.46
CA MET A 1 39.33 -2.17 -9.61
C MET A 1 40.79 -2.08 -9.15
N ARG A 2 41.64 -3.06 -9.46
CA ARG A 2 43.10 -2.96 -9.29
C ARG A 2 43.76 -3.58 -10.53
N PHE A 3 44.49 -2.76 -11.27
CA PHE A 3 45.04 -3.13 -12.57
C PHE A 3 46.41 -3.78 -12.40
N ASP A 4 46.53 -5.08 -12.68
CA ASP A 4 47.84 -5.73 -12.81
C ASP A 4 48.16 -5.90 -14.31
N ASN A 5 49.30 -5.32 -14.72
CA ASN A 5 49.90 -5.28 -16.07
C ASN A 5 49.38 -4.24 -17.08
N LEU A 6 49.17 -3.00 -16.65
CA LEU A 6 49.19 -1.85 -17.57
C LEU A 6 50.55 -1.14 -17.48
N VAL A 7 51.10 -0.73 -18.62
CA VAL A 7 52.18 0.25 -18.65
C VAL A 7 51.63 1.51 -17.99
N TYR A 8 52.17 1.80 -16.80
CA TYR A 8 51.77 2.91 -15.96
C TYR A 8 51.95 4.22 -16.76
N SER A 9 50.86 4.97 -16.96
CA SER A 9 50.93 6.34 -17.47
C SER A 9 50.61 7.28 -16.32
N ASP A 10 51.62 8.02 -15.85
CA ASP A 10 51.47 9.05 -14.81
C ASP A 10 50.44 10.12 -15.22
N GLU A 11 50.18 10.26 -16.54
CA GLU A 11 49.22 11.20 -17.11
C GLU A 11 47.75 10.86 -16.81
N ILE A 12 47.42 9.61 -16.45
CA ILE A 12 46.05 9.21 -16.03
C ILE A 12 45.80 9.54 -14.56
N ALA A 13 46.86 9.59 -13.75
CA ALA A 13 46.77 9.90 -12.33
C ALA A 13 46.68 11.42 -12.05
N ASP A 14 47.05 12.26 -13.01
CA ASP A 14 47.00 13.72 -12.91
C ASP A 14 45.69 14.29 -13.51
N PRO A 15 44.76 14.82 -12.69
CA PRO A 15 43.50 15.41 -13.17
C PRO A 15 43.70 16.64 -14.07
N THR A 16 44.89 17.23 -14.05
CA THR A 16 45.25 18.39 -14.86
C THR A 16 45.87 18.00 -16.20
N SER A 17 46.10 16.71 -16.43
CA SER A 17 46.65 16.19 -17.67
C SER A 17 45.66 16.34 -18.83
N PRO A 18 46.13 16.78 -20.02
CA PRO A 18 45.33 16.76 -21.25
C PRO A 18 44.81 15.35 -21.56
N PHE A 19 45.61 14.32 -21.26
CA PHE A 19 45.22 12.92 -21.45
C PHE A 19 44.03 12.56 -20.56
N PHE A 20 44.02 13.00 -19.31
CA PHE A 20 42.89 12.79 -18.39
C PHE A 20 41.62 13.49 -18.90
N SER A 21 41.73 14.78 -19.24
CA SER A 21 40.59 15.57 -19.71
C SER A 21 39.95 15.02 -21.00
N ALA A 22 40.77 14.43 -21.89
CA ALA A 22 40.30 13.87 -23.14
C ALA A 22 39.60 12.50 -22.98
N ASN A 23 39.90 11.76 -21.91
CA ASN A 23 39.39 10.40 -21.72
C ASN A 23 38.26 10.30 -20.66
N ILE A 24 38.21 11.20 -19.68
CA ILE A 24 37.15 11.16 -18.64
C ILE A 24 35.75 11.36 -19.22
N SER A 25 35.60 12.28 -20.18
CA SER A 25 34.31 12.52 -20.85
C SER A 25 33.89 11.33 -21.71
N VAL A 26 34.85 10.63 -22.33
CA VAL A 26 34.58 9.40 -23.10
C VAL A 26 34.11 8.26 -22.18
N VAL A 27 34.71 8.15 -20.99
CA VAL A 27 34.28 7.17 -19.98
C VAL A 27 32.88 7.51 -19.46
N GLN A 28 32.62 8.79 -19.14
CA GLN A 28 31.30 9.27 -18.68
C GLN A 28 30.19 9.07 -19.73
N GLU A 29 30.42 9.54 -20.95
CA GLU A 29 29.46 9.40 -22.05
C GLU A 29 29.25 7.93 -22.40
N GLY A 30 30.32 7.13 -22.46
CA GLY A 30 30.24 5.70 -22.73
C GLY A 30 29.39 4.96 -21.69
N ILE A 31 29.63 5.19 -20.40
CA ILE A 31 28.86 4.55 -19.31
C ILE A 31 27.39 4.96 -19.38
N ALA A 32 27.11 6.26 -19.47
CA ALA A 32 25.74 6.77 -19.55
C ALA A 32 24.98 6.25 -20.79
N SER A 33 25.64 6.22 -21.97
CA SER A 33 25.01 5.74 -23.21
C SER A 33 24.80 4.23 -23.22
N SER A 34 25.78 3.45 -22.72
CA SER A 34 25.71 1.98 -22.74
C SER A 34 24.70 1.40 -21.76
N LEU A 35 24.47 2.09 -20.64
CA LEU A 35 23.55 1.64 -19.61
C LEU A 35 22.07 1.93 -19.96
N LEU A 36 21.78 3.08 -20.59
CA LEU A 36 20.43 3.46 -21.03
C LEU A 36 19.92 2.64 -22.23
N GLU A 37 20.81 2.02 -23.01
CA GLU A 37 20.44 1.17 -24.14
C GLU A 37 20.08 -0.27 -23.73
N SER A 38 20.35 -0.67 -22.48
CA SER A 38 19.99 -1.99 -22.00
C SER A 38 18.50 -2.03 -21.61
N ALA A 39 17.76 -3.02 -22.13
CA ALA A 39 16.33 -3.19 -21.86
C ALA A 39 16.01 -3.50 -20.37
N ASP A 40 17.04 -3.84 -19.61
CA ASP A 40 16.95 -4.30 -18.23
C ASP A 40 17.25 -3.19 -17.20
N ILE A 41 17.57 -1.95 -17.63
CA ILE A 41 17.97 -0.84 -16.76
C ILE A 41 17.06 0.38 -16.98
N GLU A 42 16.41 0.86 -15.91
CA GLU A 42 15.46 1.98 -15.97
C GLU A 42 16.06 3.35 -15.66
N ASP A 43 17.03 3.44 -14.73
CA ASP A 43 17.63 4.73 -14.33
C ASP A 43 19.03 4.55 -13.71
N ILE A 44 19.87 5.59 -13.83
CA ILE A 44 21.25 5.62 -13.34
C ILE A 44 21.55 6.93 -12.59
N THR A 45 22.21 6.81 -11.43
CA THR A 45 22.86 7.94 -10.77
C THR A 45 24.35 7.64 -10.61
N ASP A 46 25.20 8.44 -11.28
CA ASP A 46 26.65 8.20 -11.34
C ASP A 46 27.44 9.00 -10.28
N VAL A 47 28.40 8.33 -9.64
CA VAL A 47 29.50 8.96 -8.89
C VAL A 47 30.83 8.33 -9.32
N ILE A 48 31.64 9.09 -10.05
CA ILE A 48 32.99 8.65 -10.45
C ILE A 48 33.98 9.00 -9.33
N VAL A 49 34.67 8.00 -8.79
CA VAL A 49 35.68 8.18 -7.74
C VAL A 49 37.06 7.81 -8.29
N GLN A 50 37.98 8.78 -8.28
CA GLN A 50 39.36 8.59 -8.74
C GLN A 50 40.18 7.75 -7.74
N ARG A 51 41.02 6.83 -8.23
CA ARG A 51 42.11 6.22 -7.43
C ARG A 51 43.39 6.09 -8.24
N SER A 52 44.54 6.08 -7.56
CA SER A 52 45.87 6.04 -8.17
C SER A 52 46.00 4.84 -9.13
N GLY A 53 46.19 5.12 -10.42
CA GLY A 53 46.39 4.10 -11.47
C GLY A 53 45.15 3.72 -12.28
N GLY A 54 43.99 4.37 -12.10
CA GLY A 54 42.86 4.26 -13.02
C GLY A 54 41.55 4.86 -12.51
N PHE A 55 40.42 4.49 -13.13
CA PHE A 55 39.10 5.01 -12.80
C PHE A 55 38.30 3.99 -11.98
N VAL A 56 37.62 4.42 -10.92
CA VAL A 56 36.57 3.61 -10.26
C VAL A 56 35.23 4.30 -10.53
N VAL A 57 34.29 3.54 -11.05
CA VAL A 57 32.93 4.00 -11.35
C VAL A 57 32.02 3.37 -10.31
N GLU A 58 31.29 4.19 -9.56
CA GLU A 58 30.19 3.75 -8.71
C GLU A 58 28.89 4.26 -9.34
N ALA A 59 28.05 3.34 -9.80
CA ALA A 59 26.77 3.64 -10.43
C ALA A 59 25.65 2.99 -9.62
N LEU A 60 24.60 3.76 -9.34
CA LEU A 60 23.33 3.19 -8.90
C LEU A 60 22.55 2.78 -10.14
N VAL A 61 22.11 1.53 -10.22
CA VAL A 61 21.39 0.98 -11.39
C VAL A 61 20.04 0.44 -10.93
N THR A 62 18.96 0.89 -11.56
CA THR A 62 17.61 0.35 -11.32
C THR A 62 17.30 -0.73 -12.34
N LEU A 63 16.96 -1.94 -11.90
CA LEU A 63 16.68 -3.07 -12.79
C LEU A 63 15.18 -3.19 -13.11
N ALA A 64 14.86 -3.58 -14.35
CA ALA A 64 13.51 -3.94 -14.76
C ALA A 64 13.01 -5.17 -13.97
N MET A 65 11.70 -5.24 -13.68
CA MET A 65 11.09 -6.25 -12.79
C MET A 65 11.38 -7.72 -13.13
N ALA A 66 11.83 -8.03 -14.34
CA ALA A 66 12.08 -9.39 -14.83
C ALA A 66 13.57 -9.79 -14.85
N ALA A 67 14.51 -8.88 -14.65
CA ALA A 67 15.94 -9.15 -14.79
C ALA A 67 16.56 -9.64 -13.47
N THR A 68 17.36 -10.71 -13.52
CA THR A 68 18.19 -11.10 -12.38
C THR A 68 19.44 -10.23 -12.28
N VAL A 69 20.02 -10.12 -11.08
CA VAL A 69 21.28 -9.37 -10.88
C VAL A 69 22.43 -9.94 -11.72
N GLU A 70 22.46 -11.26 -11.94
CA GLU A 70 23.51 -11.89 -12.76
C GLU A 70 23.29 -11.62 -14.25
N GLU A 71 22.05 -11.62 -14.74
CA GLU A 71 21.72 -11.23 -16.12
C GLU A 71 22.02 -9.75 -16.35
N ALA A 72 21.63 -8.87 -15.43
CA ALA A 72 21.94 -7.45 -15.50
C ALA A 72 23.45 -7.19 -15.44
N LYS A 73 24.17 -7.92 -14.60
CA LYS A 73 25.64 -7.88 -14.52
C LYS A 73 26.29 -8.30 -15.83
N ASN A 74 25.89 -9.44 -16.38
CA ASN A 74 26.48 -9.96 -17.62
C ASN A 74 26.17 -9.03 -18.79
N THR A 75 24.92 -8.56 -18.89
CA THR A 75 24.49 -7.58 -19.88
C THR A 75 25.30 -6.29 -19.76
N LEU A 76 25.43 -5.73 -18.55
CA LEU A 76 26.22 -4.53 -18.35
C LEU A 76 27.69 -4.72 -18.72
N VAL A 77 28.30 -5.84 -18.31
CA VAL A 77 29.70 -6.15 -18.66
C VAL A 77 29.86 -6.27 -20.18
N GLU A 78 28.94 -6.96 -20.86
CA GLU A 78 28.96 -7.08 -22.33
C GLU A 78 28.84 -5.72 -23.02
N TYR A 79 27.92 -4.86 -22.58
CA TYR A 79 27.74 -3.52 -23.15
C TYR A 79 28.92 -2.57 -22.89
N LEU A 80 29.49 -2.60 -21.68
CA LEU A 80 30.69 -1.83 -21.35
C LEU A 80 31.89 -2.30 -22.17
N LEU A 81 32.06 -3.61 -22.35
CA LEU A 81 33.09 -4.17 -23.23
C LEU A 81 32.86 -3.79 -24.69
N GLY A 82 31.61 -3.77 -25.17
CA GLY A 82 31.27 -3.38 -26.54
C GLY A 82 31.50 -1.89 -26.82
N SER A 83 31.25 -1.03 -25.84
CA SER A 83 31.25 0.43 -26.02
C SER A 83 32.59 1.08 -25.65
N ILE A 84 33.29 0.54 -24.66
CA ILE A 84 34.56 1.08 -24.14
C ILE A 84 35.76 0.21 -24.57
N GLY A 85 35.54 -1.08 -24.83
CA GLY A 85 36.58 -2.11 -24.96
C GLY A 85 37.53 -1.99 -26.16
N ASN A 86 37.38 -0.99 -27.03
CA ASN A 86 38.39 -0.70 -28.05
C ASN A 86 39.56 0.16 -27.52
N ASN A 87 39.37 0.88 -26.40
CA ASN A 87 40.38 1.83 -25.87
C ASN A 87 40.78 1.58 -24.40
N ILE A 88 40.03 0.80 -23.63
CA ILE A 88 40.32 0.54 -22.20
C ILE A 88 40.12 -0.93 -21.89
N THR A 89 41.08 -1.53 -21.18
CA THR A 89 40.98 -2.90 -20.68
C THR A 89 40.16 -2.92 -19.39
N ILE A 90 39.01 -3.60 -19.41
CA ILE A 90 38.16 -3.81 -18.23
C ILE A 90 38.62 -5.10 -17.52
N ASP A 91 39.01 -5.01 -16.25
CA ASP A 91 39.22 -6.19 -15.41
C ASP A 91 37.87 -6.70 -14.90
N ASN A 92 37.35 -7.74 -15.56
CA ASN A 92 36.08 -8.40 -15.23
C ASN A 92 36.05 -8.96 -13.80
N GLN A 93 37.20 -9.33 -13.21
CA GLN A 93 37.25 -9.81 -11.83
C GLN A 93 37.10 -8.70 -10.79
N SER A 94 37.15 -7.44 -11.22
CA SER A 94 37.06 -6.27 -10.35
C SER A 94 35.72 -5.54 -10.39
N VAL A 95 34.78 -6.03 -11.20
CA VAL A 95 33.40 -5.54 -11.27
C VAL A 95 32.60 -6.18 -10.12
N SER A 96 32.31 -5.38 -9.09
CA SER A 96 31.46 -5.79 -7.97
C SER A 96 30.12 -5.07 -8.03
N PHE A 97 29.03 -5.83 -8.03
CA PHE A 97 27.70 -5.30 -7.83
C PHE A 97 27.35 -5.44 -6.35
N GLN A 98 26.91 -4.34 -5.74
CA GLN A 98 26.24 -4.38 -4.44
C GLN A 98 24.81 -3.92 -4.69
N SER A 99 23.87 -4.85 -4.54
CA SER A 99 22.46 -4.53 -4.69
C SER A 99 22.02 -3.71 -3.48
N THR A 100 21.54 -2.49 -3.72
CA THR A 100 20.77 -1.71 -2.75
C THR A 100 19.30 -2.05 -2.93
N SER A 101 18.92 -3.31 -2.81
CA SER A 101 17.55 -3.71 -3.07
C SER A 101 16.63 -3.21 -1.96
N PHE A 102 15.69 -2.36 -2.36
CA PHE A 102 14.64 -1.75 -1.52
C PHE A 102 13.30 -1.97 -2.19
N CYS A 103 12.23 -2.04 -1.41
CA CYS A 103 10.89 -1.96 -1.95
C CYS A 103 10.52 -0.49 -2.14
N ALA A 104 10.07 -0.12 -3.34
CA ALA A 104 9.66 1.25 -3.65
C ALA A 104 8.40 1.64 -2.85
N ALA A 105 8.20 2.94 -2.65
CA ALA A 105 6.98 3.42 -2.01
C ALA A 105 5.75 3.00 -2.83
N GLN A 106 4.72 2.46 -2.17
CA GLN A 106 3.54 1.92 -2.83
C GLN A 106 2.28 2.25 -2.04
N GLY A 107 1.26 2.74 -2.75
CA GLY A 107 -0.12 2.79 -2.27
C GLY A 107 -0.93 1.60 -2.79
N LEU A 108 -1.79 1.02 -1.95
CA LEU A 108 -2.71 -0.06 -2.32
C LEU A 108 -4.08 0.16 -1.65
N ASN A 109 -5.14 -0.29 -2.29
CA ASN A 109 -6.47 -0.34 -1.68
C ASN A 109 -6.70 -1.74 -1.15
N ASN A 110 -6.80 -1.86 0.17
CA ASN A 110 -7.19 -3.08 0.87
C ASN A 110 -8.71 -3.04 1.10
N THR A 111 -9.36 -4.20 1.01
CA THR A 111 -10.81 -4.29 1.20
C THR A 111 -11.25 -3.97 2.63
N LEU A 112 -10.41 -4.28 3.62
CA LEU A 112 -10.69 -4.05 5.03
C LEU A 112 -10.13 -2.67 5.44
N ALA A 113 -8.81 -2.50 5.37
CA ALA A 113 -8.16 -1.27 5.85
C ALA A 113 -8.25 -0.06 4.90
N GLY A 114 -8.89 -0.20 3.74
CA GLY A 114 -8.97 0.83 2.69
C GLY A 114 -7.60 1.20 2.10
N GLN A 115 -7.40 2.47 1.75
CA GLN A 115 -6.13 2.93 1.19
C GLN A 115 -5.00 2.82 2.23
N LEU A 116 -3.94 2.10 1.87
CA LEU A 116 -2.72 1.93 2.64
C LEU A 116 -1.51 2.38 1.82
N THR A 117 -0.62 3.13 2.45
CA THR A 117 0.60 3.67 1.85
C THR A 117 1.82 3.22 2.64
N PHE A 118 2.77 2.58 1.96
CA PHE A 118 4.05 2.18 2.54
C PHE A 118 5.18 2.98 1.88
N LEU A 119 6.04 3.58 2.70
CA LEU A 119 7.22 4.29 2.22
C LEU A 119 8.32 3.31 1.79
N LYS A 120 9.26 3.81 0.99
CA LYS A 120 10.44 3.04 0.58
C LYS A 120 11.13 2.41 1.79
N SER A 121 11.40 1.10 1.73
CA SER A 121 12.07 0.35 2.81
C SER A 121 13.08 -0.64 2.27
N GLU A 122 14.12 -0.92 3.04
CA GLU A 122 15.17 -1.87 2.64
C GLU A 122 14.68 -3.32 2.77
N ILE A 123 15.30 -4.25 2.05
CA ILE A 123 15.03 -5.68 2.24
C ILE A 123 15.23 -6.08 3.71
N SER A 124 14.38 -7.00 4.16
CA SER A 124 14.31 -7.51 5.54
C SER A 124 13.81 -6.48 6.56
N GLN A 125 13.42 -5.28 6.13
CA GLN A 125 12.72 -4.34 7.00
C GLN A 125 11.21 -4.52 6.89
N THR A 126 10.55 -4.36 8.04
CA THR A 126 9.11 -4.19 8.13
C THR A 126 8.79 -2.71 8.12
N ALA A 127 8.04 -2.28 7.11
CA ALA A 127 7.55 -0.93 6.99
C ALA A 127 6.20 -0.78 7.66
N GLN A 128 5.95 0.41 8.19
CA GLN A 128 4.67 0.80 8.76
C GLN A 128 3.87 1.59 7.72
N SER A 129 2.54 1.46 7.74
CA SER A 129 1.66 2.30 6.94
C SER A 129 1.74 3.76 7.38
N VAL A 130 1.53 4.67 6.43
CA VAL A 130 1.40 6.11 6.73
C VAL A 130 0.07 6.38 7.44
N GLU A 131 -0.96 5.63 7.07
CA GLU A 131 -2.28 5.70 7.69
C GLU A 131 -2.21 5.14 9.11
N LEU A 132 -2.82 5.89 10.04
CA LEU A 132 -2.79 5.61 11.47
C LEU A 132 -4.15 5.10 11.94
N CYS A 133 -4.13 4.27 12.98
CA CYS A 133 -5.31 3.90 13.73
C CYS A 133 -5.99 5.18 14.26
N PRO A 134 -7.33 5.25 14.18
CA PRO A 134 -8.06 6.44 14.58
C PRO A 134 -7.73 6.83 16.02
N GLY A 135 -7.62 8.14 16.29
CA GLY A 135 -7.20 8.62 17.61
C GLY A 135 -8.15 8.25 18.76
N TYR A 136 -9.33 7.73 18.44
CA TYR A 136 -10.32 7.25 19.39
C TYR A 136 -10.19 5.77 19.75
N THR A 137 -9.22 5.05 19.19
CA THR A 137 -9.00 3.63 19.50
C THR A 137 -7.91 3.45 20.57
N THR A 138 -7.84 2.25 21.16
CA THR A 138 -6.82 1.86 22.16
C THR A 138 -5.40 2.04 21.65
N THR A 139 -5.18 1.80 20.36
CA THR A 139 -3.89 1.97 19.67
C THR A 139 -3.87 3.22 18.79
N GLY A 140 -4.70 4.22 19.09
CA GLY A 140 -4.84 5.45 18.31
C GLY A 140 -3.50 6.14 18.04
N GLY A 141 -3.28 6.51 16.78
CA GLY A 141 -2.01 7.08 16.32
C GLY A 141 -0.89 6.08 16.03
N SER A 142 -1.11 4.78 16.27
CA SER A 142 -0.23 3.73 15.74
C SER A 142 -0.51 3.45 14.26
N PRO A 143 0.41 2.86 13.48
CA PRO A 143 0.16 2.51 12.09
C PRO A 143 -0.95 1.46 11.92
N ARG A 144 -1.82 1.61 10.92
CA ARG A 144 -2.89 0.64 10.61
C ARG A 144 -2.41 -0.70 10.07
N ALA A 145 -1.25 -0.74 9.44
CA ALA A 145 -0.73 -1.97 8.87
C ALA A 145 0.79 -1.97 8.86
N THR A 146 1.34 -3.18 8.76
CA THR A 146 2.76 -3.40 8.52
C THR A 146 2.96 -4.24 7.27
N ARG A 147 4.11 -4.08 6.62
CA ARG A 147 4.43 -4.83 5.40
C ARG A 147 5.91 -5.14 5.36
N MET A 148 6.26 -6.39 5.10
CA MET A 148 7.66 -6.80 5.02
C MET A 148 8.18 -6.59 3.60
N CYS A 149 9.30 -5.88 3.47
CA CYS A 149 10.05 -5.84 2.23
C CYS A 149 10.95 -7.07 2.15
N THR A 150 10.74 -7.93 1.16
CA THR A 150 11.51 -9.16 1.01
C THR A 150 12.32 -9.19 -0.27
N GLY A 151 13.30 -10.09 -0.29
CA GLY A 151 14.21 -10.35 -1.39
C GLY A 151 15.52 -10.86 -0.82
N ASN A 152 16.48 -11.20 -1.67
CA ASN A 152 17.74 -11.80 -1.24
C ASN A 152 18.94 -11.30 -2.04
N PHE A 153 18.83 -10.08 -2.57
CA PHE A 153 19.83 -9.45 -3.46
C PHE A 153 20.10 -10.22 -4.77
N VAL A 154 19.43 -11.35 -5.01
CA VAL A 154 19.45 -12.14 -6.26
C VAL A 154 18.07 -12.10 -6.94
N SER A 155 16.99 -12.16 -6.15
CA SER A 155 15.62 -11.89 -6.57
C SER A 155 15.25 -10.41 -6.36
N PRO A 156 14.33 -9.85 -7.17
CA PRO A 156 13.85 -8.49 -6.98
C PRO A 156 13.28 -8.30 -5.57
N SER A 157 13.34 -7.06 -5.08
CA SER A 157 12.67 -6.67 -3.85
C SER A 157 11.16 -6.61 -4.08
N VAL A 158 10.42 -7.36 -3.28
CA VAL A 158 8.96 -7.44 -3.38
C VAL A 158 8.37 -7.24 -2.00
N TRP A 159 7.35 -6.40 -1.95
CA TRP A 159 6.52 -6.26 -0.77
C TRP A 159 5.65 -7.52 -0.57
N GLN A 160 5.67 -8.10 0.62
CA GLN A 160 4.70 -9.13 1.00
C GLN A 160 3.30 -8.56 1.15
N ASP A 161 2.29 -9.40 1.33
CA ASP A 161 0.95 -8.93 1.66
C ASP A 161 0.97 -8.14 2.99
N PRO A 162 0.19 -7.04 3.08
CA PRO A 162 0.13 -6.25 4.30
C PRO A 162 -0.49 -7.07 5.43
N VAL A 163 0.12 -6.98 6.61
CA VAL A 163 -0.45 -7.47 7.87
C VAL A 163 -1.17 -6.29 8.50
N LEU A 164 -2.49 -6.39 8.60
CA LEU A 164 -3.30 -5.37 9.25
C LEU A 164 -3.05 -5.42 10.76
N ASN A 165 -2.74 -4.27 11.34
CA ASN A 165 -2.68 -4.14 12.79
C ASN A 165 -4.11 -3.98 13.29
N ASN A 166 -4.46 -4.68 14.36
CA ASN A 166 -5.74 -4.48 14.98
C ASN A 166 -5.75 -3.11 15.66
N CYS A 167 -6.48 -2.16 15.06
CA CYS A 167 -6.62 -0.83 15.63
C CYS A 167 -7.48 -0.82 16.90
N PHE A 168 -8.20 -1.91 17.17
CA PHE A 168 -9.22 -1.98 18.20
C PHE A 168 -8.94 -3.04 19.27
N ASP A 169 -7.96 -3.94 19.08
CA ASP A 169 -7.48 -4.78 20.17
C ASP A 169 -6.97 -3.85 21.28
N GLY A 170 -7.72 -3.79 22.38
CA GLY A 170 -7.08 -3.63 23.66
C GLY A 170 -6.07 -4.77 23.77
N GLU A 171 -4.91 -4.51 24.38
CA GLU A 171 -4.21 -5.62 25.04
C GLU A 171 -5.28 -6.43 25.77
N GLU A 172 -5.24 -7.77 25.70
CA GLU A 172 -6.07 -8.68 26.50
C GLU A 172 -5.92 -8.32 28.00
N SER A 173 -6.53 -7.21 28.42
CA SER A 173 -6.79 -6.88 29.79
C SER A 173 -7.97 -7.75 30.12
N GLU A 174 -7.83 -8.51 31.20
CA GLU A 174 -8.80 -9.44 31.76
C GLU A 174 -10.14 -8.79 32.19
N GLU A 175 -10.49 -7.64 31.62
CA GLU A 175 -11.77 -6.95 31.70
C GLU A 175 -12.40 -6.92 30.30
N ASP A 176 -13.33 -7.85 30.07
CA ASP A 176 -14.29 -7.93 28.97
C ASP A 176 -14.95 -6.55 28.70
N THR A 177 -14.28 -5.67 27.96
CA THR A 177 -14.87 -4.41 27.50
C THR A 177 -15.27 -4.62 26.05
N ASP A 178 -16.57 -4.66 25.81
CA ASP A 178 -17.13 -4.77 24.46
C ASP A 178 -16.61 -3.59 23.62
N ILE A 179 -15.90 -3.94 22.56
CA ILE A 179 -15.27 -3.02 21.63
C ILE A 179 -16.31 -2.14 20.93
N LEU A 180 -17.51 -2.68 20.69
CA LEU A 180 -18.61 -2.01 20.02
C LEU A 180 -19.27 -1.03 20.98
N GLU A 181 -19.48 -1.41 22.24
CA GLU A 181 -19.92 -0.50 23.30
C GLU A 181 -18.95 0.69 23.43
N THR A 182 -17.65 0.40 23.53
CA THR A 182 -16.60 1.43 23.62
C THR A 182 -16.63 2.37 22.40
N LEU A 183 -16.83 1.82 21.20
CA LEU A 183 -16.91 2.61 19.97
C LEU A 183 -18.16 3.49 19.95
N VAL A 184 -19.31 2.98 20.41
CA VAL A 184 -20.54 3.77 20.56
C VAL A 184 -20.30 4.97 21.49
N GLU A 185 -19.84 4.71 22.72
CA GLU A 185 -19.58 5.77 23.70
C GLU A 185 -18.60 6.82 23.16
N THR A 186 -17.59 6.37 22.43
CA THR A 186 -16.56 7.27 21.92
C THR A 186 -17.06 8.14 20.78
N LEU A 187 -17.86 7.59 19.87
CA LEU A 187 -18.46 8.35 18.75
C LEU A 187 -19.62 9.25 19.21
N GLU A 188 -20.29 8.94 20.32
CA GLU A 188 -21.23 9.86 20.96
C GLU A 188 -20.51 11.09 21.53
N ASN A 189 -19.32 10.90 22.09
CA ASN A 189 -18.50 11.99 22.63
C ASN A 189 -17.69 12.74 21.57
N ASN A 190 -17.45 12.13 20.40
CA ASN A 190 -16.69 12.69 19.29
C ASN A 190 -17.55 12.72 18.02
N PRO A 191 -18.16 13.86 17.67
CA PRO A 191 -19.19 13.90 16.64
C PRO A 191 -18.67 13.43 15.28
N VAL A 192 -19.42 12.49 14.69
CA VAL A 192 -19.24 12.06 13.30
C VAL A 192 -19.80 13.14 12.37
N THR A 193 -19.02 13.52 11.36
CA THR A 193 -19.28 14.61 10.42
C THR A 193 -18.99 14.15 9.00
N ALA A 194 -19.34 14.96 8.01
CA ALA A 194 -19.06 14.66 6.60
C ALA A 194 -17.55 14.43 6.32
N ASP A 195 -16.66 15.04 7.12
CA ASP A 195 -15.21 14.94 6.93
C ASP A 195 -14.62 13.61 7.43
N ASN A 196 -15.26 12.95 8.42
CA ASN A 196 -14.73 11.73 9.04
C ASN A 196 -15.65 10.50 8.88
N VAL A 197 -16.88 10.64 8.39
CA VAL A 197 -17.84 9.52 8.29
C VAL A 197 -17.33 8.38 7.40
N THR A 198 -16.57 8.67 6.34
CA THR A 198 -15.96 7.62 5.51
C THR A 198 -15.01 6.76 6.34
N GLN A 199 -14.14 7.40 7.13
CA GLN A 199 -13.21 6.73 8.03
C GLN A 199 -13.97 5.93 9.09
N VAL A 200 -14.94 6.55 9.77
CA VAL A 200 -15.73 5.91 10.83
C VAL A 200 -16.51 4.70 10.29
N SER A 201 -17.16 4.83 9.14
CA SER A 201 -17.92 3.72 8.54
C SER A 201 -17.04 2.52 8.19
N ARG A 202 -15.82 2.77 7.69
CA ARG A 202 -14.83 1.73 7.41
C ARG A 202 -14.38 1.04 8.70
N ASP A 203 -14.11 1.85 9.73
CA ASP A 203 -13.65 1.34 11.02
C ASP A 203 -14.71 0.47 11.71
N VAL A 204 -16.00 0.82 11.61
CA VAL A 204 -17.10 -0.03 12.10
C VAL A 204 -17.21 -1.33 11.27
N ALA A 205 -17.01 -1.27 9.95
CA ALA A 205 -16.96 -2.45 9.10
C ALA A 205 -15.81 -3.39 9.50
N ASP A 206 -14.63 -2.84 9.75
CA ASP A 206 -13.46 -3.59 10.20
C ASP A 206 -13.72 -4.28 11.55
N VAL A 207 -14.26 -3.55 12.54
CA VAL A 207 -14.56 -4.10 13.86
C VAL A 207 -15.56 -5.25 13.74
N THR A 208 -16.69 -5.02 13.08
CA THR A 208 -17.73 -6.04 12.92
C THR A 208 -17.28 -7.27 12.13
N GLY A 209 -16.27 -7.16 11.28
CA GLY A 209 -15.70 -8.29 10.54
C GLY A 209 -14.55 -9.01 11.26
N THR A 210 -14.09 -8.48 12.41
CA THR A 210 -12.95 -9.03 13.14
C THR A 210 -13.32 -9.60 14.51
N VAL A 211 -14.35 -9.06 15.16
CA VAL A 211 -14.85 -9.62 16.42
C VAL A 211 -15.87 -10.72 16.19
N ASP A 212 -15.91 -11.69 17.10
CA ASP A 212 -16.94 -12.72 17.12
C ASP A 212 -18.21 -12.09 17.71
N LEU A 213 -19.13 -11.71 16.83
CA LEU A 213 -20.36 -11.03 17.20
C LEU A 213 -21.31 -12.00 17.92
N ASP A 214 -22.04 -11.50 18.91
CA ASP A 214 -23.16 -12.20 19.53
C ASP A 214 -24.48 -11.39 19.49
N GLY A 215 -25.56 -11.96 20.02
CA GLY A 215 -26.87 -11.30 20.00
C GLY A 215 -26.95 -10.00 20.83
N GLY A 216 -26.07 -9.83 21.82
CA GLY A 216 -25.94 -8.61 22.62
C GLY A 216 -25.30 -7.46 21.83
N ASP A 217 -24.39 -7.78 20.91
CA ASP A 217 -23.67 -6.79 20.09
C ASP A 217 -24.56 -6.08 19.06
N LEU A 218 -25.70 -6.68 18.69
CA LEU A 218 -26.58 -6.14 17.67
C LEU A 218 -27.14 -4.76 18.00
N ASP A 219 -27.37 -4.46 19.28
CA ASP A 219 -27.81 -3.13 19.69
C ASP A 219 -26.71 -2.08 19.49
N HIS A 220 -25.45 -2.43 19.75
CA HIS A 220 -24.31 -1.55 19.50
C HIS A 220 -24.10 -1.33 18.01
N VAL A 221 -24.15 -2.38 17.19
CA VAL A 221 -24.08 -2.26 15.73
C VAL A 221 -25.21 -1.37 15.18
N ALA A 222 -26.43 -1.55 15.68
CA ALA A 222 -27.57 -0.72 15.29
C ALA A 222 -27.37 0.76 15.63
N GLU A 223 -26.74 1.08 16.76
CA GLU A 223 -26.42 2.46 17.14
C GLU A 223 -25.29 3.04 16.30
N LEU A 224 -24.22 2.29 16.04
CA LEU A 224 -23.11 2.71 15.17
C LEU A 224 -23.59 3.01 13.74
N LEU A 225 -24.41 2.14 13.17
CA LEU A 225 -25.03 2.36 11.86
C LEU A 225 -25.93 3.60 11.86
N LYS A 226 -26.68 3.85 12.93
CA LYS A 226 -27.47 5.07 13.09
C LYS A 226 -26.58 6.32 13.14
N ILE A 227 -25.47 6.29 13.87
CA ILE A 227 -24.50 7.39 13.93
C ILE A 227 -23.95 7.69 12.53
N ILE A 228 -23.51 6.67 11.77
CA ILE A 228 -22.98 6.80 10.41
C ILE A 228 -24.03 7.42 9.46
N THR A 229 -25.24 6.87 9.45
CA THR A 229 -26.27 7.22 8.46
C THR A 229 -26.91 8.58 8.72
N ASN A 230 -26.94 9.05 9.97
CA ASN A 230 -27.41 10.39 10.33
C ASN A 230 -26.54 11.53 9.78
N VAL A 231 -25.31 11.25 9.32
CA VAL A 231 -24.46 12.23 8.64
C VAL A 231 -25.00 12.57 7.25
N ASN A 232 -25.90 11.75 6.68
CA ASN A 232 -26.47 11.90 5.34
C ASN A 232 -25.40 11.95 4.23
N SER A 233 -24.38 11.10 4.34
CA SER A 233 -23.33 11.02 3.32
C SER A 233 -23.86 10.37 2.05
N SER A 234 -23.68 11.04 0.91
CA SER A 234 -23.95 10.49 -0.42
C SER A 234 -22.76 9.71 -1.00
N SER A 235 -21.77 9.36 -0.17
CA SER A 235 -20.58 8.65 -0.62
C SER A 235 -20.90 7.18 -0.95
N PRO A 236 -20.52 6.69 -2.15
CA PRO A 236 -20.57 5.27 -2.46
C PRO A 236 -19.72 4.42 -1.50
N GLU A 237 -18.61 4.97 -0.98
CA GLU A 237 -17.73 4.27 -0.05
C GLU A 237 -18.40 4.06 1.31
N VAL A 238 -19.05 5.10 1.86
CA VAL A 238 -19.84 4.97 3.10
C VAL A 238 -20.98 3.96 2.92
N THR A 239 -21.56 3.92 1.72
CA THR A 239 -22.63 2.97 1.41
C THR A 239 -22.09 1.54 1.33
N SER A 240 -20.95 1.31 0.68
CA SER A 240 -20.30 -0.01 0.62
C SER A 240 -19.89 -0.51 2.02
N ASN A 241 -19.31 0.36 2.85
CA ASN A 241 -18.98 0.01 4.24
C ASN A 241 -20.24 -0.32 5.06
N THR A 242 -21.35 0.39 4.82
CA THR A 242 -22.64 0.09 5.48
C THR A 242 -23.18 -1.28 5.06
N VAL A 243 -23.07 -1.64 3.78
CA VAL A 243 -23.45 -2.97 3.28
C VAL A 243 -22.58 -4.05 3.91
N GLU A 244 -21.28 -3.80 4.07
CA GLU A 244 -20.34 -4.72 4.71
C GLU A 244 -20.64 -4.95 6.19
N ILE A 245 -20.93 -3.90 6.96
CA ILE A 245 -21.36 -4.02 8.37
C ILE A 245 -22.59 -4.93 8.48
N VAL A 246 -23.56 -4.77 7.57
CA VAL A 246 -24.77 -5.61 7.56
C VAL A 246 -24.45 -7.04 7.14
N ASP A 247 -23.53 -7.25 6.19
CA ASP A 247 -23.08 -8.59 5.80
C ASP A 247 -22.46 -9.34 6.97
N ASN A 248 -21.59 -8.68 7.74
CA ASN A 248 -20.93 -9.25 8.91
C ASN A 248 -21.95 -9.66 9.99
N VAL A 249 -22.97 -8.84 10.23
CA VAL A 249 -24.07 -9.19 11.13
C VAL A 249 -24.85 -10.42 10.64
N LEU A 250 -25.08 -10.54 9.34
CA LEU A 250 -25.84 -11.65 8.78
C LEU A 250 -25.07 -12.98 8.75
N ASP A 251 -23.75 -12.97 8.98
CA ASP A 251 -22.91 -14.17 9.13
C ASP A 251 -23.02 -14.83 10.52
N LEU A 252 -23.80 -14.24 11.44
CA LEU A 252 -24.06 -14.80 12.76
C LEU A 252 -24.75 -16.17 12.70
N GLU A 253 -24.34 -17.11 13.57
CA GLU A 253 -25.01 -18.40 13.73
C GLU A 253 -26.49 -18.21 14.17
N GLU A 254 -27.40 -19.06 13.68
CA GLU A 254 -28.86 -18.91 13.87
C GLU A 254 -29.28 -18.86 15.36
N ASN A 255 -28.51 -19.48 16.25
CA ASN A 255 -28.69 -19.47 17.71
C ASN A 255 -28.30 -18.13 18.37
N ALA A 256 -27.45 -17.32 17.77
CA ALA A 256 -27.09 -15.99 18.28
C ALA A 256 -28.32 -15.06 18.31
N TYR A 257 -29.32 -15.33 17.46
CA TYR A 257 -30.55 -14.57 17.39
C TYR A 257 -31.62 -14.96 18.42
N GLU A 258 -31.46 -16.09 19.13
CA GLU A 258 -32.53 -16.69 19.94
C GLU A 258 -32.47 -16.36 21.44
N GLU A 259 -31.31 -16.01 22.01
CA GLU A 259 -31.16 -15.89 23.48
C GLU A 259 -30.88 -14.48 24.04
N SER A 260 -30.45 -13.50 23.24
CA SER A 260 -30.06 -12.16 23.75
C SER A 260 -30.44 -10.95 22.88
N VAL A 261 -31.04 -11.14 21.71
CA VAL A 261 -31.31 -10.03 20.78
C VAL A 261 -32.47 -9.18 21.24
N SER A 262 -32.21 -7.88 21.42
CA SER A 262 -33.26 -6.87 21.48
C SER A 262 -34.13 -6.96 20.24
N VAL A 263 -35.44 -7.14 20.43
CA VAL A 263 -36.44 -7.34 19.36
C VAL A 263 -36.36 -6.25 18.27
N GLU A 264 -35.83 -5.07 18.62
CA GLU A 264 -35.75 -3.91 17.73
C GLU A 264 -34.43 -3.82 16.95
N ALA A 265 -33.33 -4.44 17.40
CA ALA A 265 -32.01 -4.29 16.79
C ALA A 265 -31.99 -4.67 15.29
N PRO A 266 -32.54 -5.83 14.86
CA PRO A 266 -32.58 -6.17 13.43
C PRO A 266 -33.36 -5.15 12.59
N SER A 267 -34.46 -4.61 13.14
CA SER A 267 -35.26 -3.60 12.44
C SER A 267 -34.52 -2.28 12.30
N ARG A 268 -33.74 -1.88 13.31
CA ARG A 268 -32.91 -0.67 13.29
C ARG A 268 -31.74 -0.79 12.31
N ILE A 269 -31.10 -1.96 12.25
CA ILE A 269 -30.03 -2.26 11.29
C ILE A 269 -30.56 -2.16 9.86
N LEU A 270 -31.71 -2.80 9.57
CA LEU A 270 -32.36 -2.70 8.27
C LEU A 270 -32.72 -1.25 7.92
N GLN A 271 -33.29 -0.50 8.87
CA GLN A 271 -33.65 0.90 8.66
C GLN A 271 -32.41 1.76 8.36
N ALA A 272 -31.27 1.51 9.00
CA ALA A 272 -30.04 2.22 8.72
C ALA A 272 -29.54 1.92 7.29
N LEU A 273 -29.57 0.67 6.84
CA LEU A 273 -29.24 0.31 5.46
C LEU A 273 -30.13 1.03 4.45
N GLU A 274 -31.45 1.02 4.66
CA GLU A 274 -32.41 1.73 3.80
C GLU A 274 -32.17 3.25 3.77
N ASN A 275 -31.87 3.84 4.94
CA ASN A 275 -31.51 5.25 5.05
C ASN A 275 -30.23 5.56 4.28
N GLN A 276 -29.20 4.71 4.36
CA GLN A 276 -27.95 4.96 3.65
C GLN A 276 -28.12 4.86 2.13
N LEU A 277 -28.90 3.89 1.65
CA LEU A 277 -29.27 3.79 0.24
C LEU A 277 -30.08 5.00 -0.22
N THR A 278 -30.91 5.57 0.66
CA THR A 278 -31.62 6.83 0.39
C THR A 278 -30.66 8.02 0.33
N ASN A 279 -29.68 8.10 1.24
CA ASN A 279 -28.67 9.15 1.29
C ASN A 279 -27.77 9.12 0.04
N LEU A 280 -27.43 7.94 -0.46
CA LEU A 280 -26.69 7.79 -1.71
C LEU A 280 -27.38 8.50 -2.88
N HIS A 281 -28.72 8.41 -2.97
CA HIS A 281 -29.52 9.09 -4.01
C HIS A 281 -29.55 10.63 -3.86
N GLN A 282 -29.17 11.18 -2.70
CA GLN A 282 -29.13 12.63 -2.52
C GLN A 282 -27.89 13.28 -3.19
N GLY A 283 -26.93 12.46 -3.65
CA GLY A 283 -25.66 12.93 -4.24
C GLY A 283 -25.73 13.39 -5.71
N GLY A 284 -26.82 13.10 -6.44
CA GLY A 284 -27.00 13.51 -7.84
C GLY A 284 -27.84 12.53 -8.69
N ASP A 285 -28.10 12.91 -9.94
CA ASP A 285 -29.10 12.28 -10.80
C ASP A 285 -28.68 10.92 -11.41
N ASP A 286 -27.41 10.53 -11.35
CA ASP A 286 -26.89 9.30 -11.99
C ASP A 286 -26.29 8.31 -10.97
N VAL A 287 -27.06 7.90 -9.96
CA VAL A 287 -26.61 6.83 -9.07
C VAL A 287 -26.67 5.50 -9.82
N ASN A 288 -25.56 4.79 -9.84
CA ASN A 288 -25.47 3.39 -10.25
C ASN A 288 -24.50 2.68 -9.30
N PHE A 289 -25.06 2.06 -8.28
CA PHE A 289 -24.34 1.34 -7.23
C PHE A 289 -24.79 -0.10 -7.19
N THR A 290 -23.83 -1.00 -7.09
CA THR A 290 -24.06 -2.43 -6.92
C THR A 290 -22.95 -2.94 -6.01
N ASP A 291 -23.34 -3.50 -4.88
CA ASP A 291 -22.44 -4.18 -3.95
C ASP A 291 -23.11 -5.50 -3.56
N VAL A 292 -22.40 -6.60 -3.78
CA VAL A 292 -22.90 -7.96 -3.55
C VAL A 292 -21.88 -8.69 -2.69
N ARG A 293 -22.33 -9.09 -1.50
CA ARG A 293 -21.54 -9.74 -0.46
C ARG A 293 -22.07 -11.15 -0.19
N GLY A 294 -21.63 -11.79 0.90
CA GLY A 294 -21.95 -13.20 1.18
C GLY A 294 -23.44 -13.43 1.45
N PHE A 295 -24.04 -12.54 2.23
CA PHE A 295 -25.40 -12.65 2.77
C PHE A 295 -26.30 -11.49 2.35
N VAL A 296 -25.73 -10.36 1.95
CA VAL A 296 -26.48 -9.18 1.48
C VAL A 296 -26.04 -8.72 0.09
N GLY A 297 -27.01 -8.23 -0.69
CA GLY A 297 -26.76 -7.53 -1.94
C GLY A 297 -27.56 -6.23 -1.97
N ALA A 298 -26.89 -5.13 -2.30
CA ALA A 298 -27.49 -3.81 -2.41
C ALA A 298 -27.31 -3.27 -3.83
N ILE A 299 -28.42 -2.84 -4.42
CA ILE A 299 -28.44 -2.18 -5.73
C ILE A 299 -29.21 -0.89 -5.58
N ALA A 300 -28.60 0.22 -5.97
CA ALA A 300 -29.24 1.52 -6.05
C ALA A 300 -29.01 2.09 -7.45
N PHE A 301 -30.09 2.46 -8.14
CA PHE A 301 -30.02 3.04 -9.46
C PHE A 301 -31.07 4.13 -9.64
N THR A 302 -30.71 5.21 -10.33
CA THR A 302 -31.71 6.18 -10.78
C THR A 302 -32.50 5.61 -11.96
N ALA A 303 -33.82 5.54 -11.80
CA ALA A 303 -34.74 5.17 -12.86
C ALA A 303 -35.31 6.42 -13.55
N ASP A 304 -35.08 6.57 -14.84
CA ASP A 304 -35.76 7.60 -15.63
C ASP A 304 -37.27 7.35 -15.65
N LYS A 305 -38.05 8.35 -15.24
CA LYS A 305 -39.53 8.29 -15.19
C LYS A 305 -40.16 7.94 -16.54
N GLU A 306 -39.49 8.21 -17.66
CA GLU A 306 -40.00 7.91 -19.01
C GLU A 306 -40.07 6.40 -19.32
N TYR A 307 -39.30 5.56 -18.60
CA TYR A 307 -39.28 4.11 -18.84
C TYR A 307 -40.32 3.32 -18.02
N PHE A 308 -40.88 3.91 -16.95
CA PHE A 308 -41.85 3.26 -16.08
C PHE A 308 -43.28 3.76 -16.32
N HIS A 309 -43.77 3.59 -17.55
CA HIS A 309 -45.21 3.66 -17.81
C HIS A 309 -45.88 2.34 -17.39
N LEU A 310 -46.35 2.28 -16.15
CA LEU A 310 -47.33 1.27 -15.72
C LEU A 310 -48.60 1.46 -16.56
N ARG A 311 -48.86 0.48 -17.45
CA ARG A 311 -50.16 0.30 -18.10
C ARG A 311 -51.14 -0.39 -17.16
#